data_AF-A0A835L2R3-F1
#
_entry.id   AF-A0A835L2R3-F1
#
_cell.length_a   1.000
_cell.length_b   1.000
_cell.length_c   1.000
_cell.angle_alpha   90.00
_cell.angle_beta   90.00
_cell.angle_gamma   90.00
#
_symmetry.space_group_name_H-M   'P 1'
#
loop_
_entity.id
_entity.type
_entity.pdbx_description
1 polymer ?
#
loop_
_entity_poly.entity_id
_entity_poly.type
_entity_poly.pdbx_seq_one_letter_code
_entity_poly.pdbx_strand_id
1 'polypeptide(L)'
;MSTKIIKASAAEPDVFETSISQALVELETNSDLKAQLRELYITKAKEIELHNKKSIIIYVPMPKLKAFQKIQIRLVRELEKKFSGKHVDTDVSIRRHLGGPRVPAEIVGKRIRIKLDGSQLIKVHLDKNQQTTIEHKVDTFQSVYKKLTGREVTFEFPEPYL
;
A
#
# COMPACT_ATOMS: atom_id res chain seq x y z
N MET A 1 3.05 -27.45 0.12
CA MET A 1 2.38 -26.19 -0.27
C MET A 1 3.18 -25.03 0.31
N SER A 2 3.66 -24.11 -0.53
CA SER A 2 4.43 -22.94 -0.08
C SER A 2 3.49 -21.86 0.46
N THR A 3 3.40 -21.73 1.78
CA THR A 3 2.67 -20.62 2.41
C THR A 3 3.55 -19.39 2.44
N LYS A 4 3.09 -18.29 1.81
CA LYS A 4 3.86 -17.03 1.72
C LYS A 4 3.57 -16.05 2.84
N ILE A 5 2.88 -16.52 3.87
CA ILE A 5 2.49 -15.70 5.01
C ILE A 5 3.34 -16.14 6.19
N ILE A 6 4.13 -15.22 6.71
CA ILE A 6 4.92 -15.42 7.92
C ILE A 6 4.43 -14.39 8.93
N LYS A 7 3.51 -14.83 9.80
CA LYS A 7 3.07 -13.99 10.93
C LYS A 7 4.15 -13.97 12.00
N ALA A 8 4.36 -12.80 12.60
CA ALA A 8 5.30 -12.62 13.71
C ALA A 8 4.79 -13.20 15.04
N SER A 9 3.48 -13.47 15.13
CA SER A 9 2.83 -14.19 16.21
C SER A 9 2.21 -15.42 15.57
N ALA A 10 2.46 -16.63 16.11
CA ALA A 10 2.07 -17.93 15.58
C ALA A 10 0.53 -18.18 15.52
N ALA A 11 -0.26 -17.13 15.31
CA ALA A 11 -1.69 -17.20 15.08
C ALA A 11 -1.99 -17.81 13.71
N GLU A 12 -3.07 -18.59 13.63
CA GLU A 12 -3.53 -19.18 12.39
C GLU A 12 -3.89 -18.09 11.35
N PRO A 13 -3.63 -18.31 10.05
CA PRO A 13 -3.98 -17.36 9.00
C PRO A 13 -5.50 -17.23 8.89
N ASP A 14 -5.98 -16.00 8.75
CA ASP A 14 -7.40 -15.77 8.48
C ASP A 14 -7.78 -16.33 7.10
N VAL A 15 -9.07 -16.62 6.90
CA VAL A 15 -9.60 -17.07 5.59
C VAL A 15 -9.18 -16.12 4.45
N PHE A 16 -9.20 -14.81 4.74
CA PHE A 16 -8.77 -13.77 3.82
C PHE A 16 -7.27 -13.80 3.51
N GLU A 17 -6.43 -13.98 4.53
CA GLU A 17 -4.99 -14.09 4.35
C GLU A 17 -4.64 -15.34 3.55
N THR A 18 -5.31 -16.46 3.80
CA THR A 18 -5.15 -17.69 3.05
C THR A 18 -5.45 -17.49 1.56
N SER A 19 -6.52 -16.75 1.23
CA SER A 19 -6.85 -16.38 -0.15
C SER A 19 -5.74 -15.54 -0.81
N ILE A 20 -5.16 -14.57 -0.10
CA ILE A 20 -4.03 -13.76 -0.61
C ILE A 20 -2.78 -14.63 -0.79
N SER A 21 -2.51 -15.55 0.13
CA SER A 21 -1.38 -16.49 0.00
C SER A 21 -1.52 -17.35 -1.26
N GLN A 22 -2.71 -17.89 -1.52
CA GLN A 22 -2.99 -18.68 -2.72
C GLN A 22 -2.80 -17.85 -3.98
N ALA A 23 -3.36 -16.62 -4.01
CA ALA A 23 -3.19 -15.71 -5.13
C ALA A 23 -1.71 -15.41 -5.43
N LEU A 24 -0.87 -15.25 -4.40
CA LEU A 24 0.57 -15.01 -4.55
C LEU A 24 1.33 -16.24 -5.08
N VAL A 25 0.93 -17.46 -4.70
CA VAL A 25 1.53 -18.71 -5.20
C VAL A 25 1.17 -18.91 -6.67
N GLU A 26 -0.08 -18.67 -7.04
CA GLU A 26 -0.51 -18.72 -8.45
C GLU A 26 0.26 -17.72 -9.32
N LEU A 27 0.54 -16.53 -8.76
CA LEU A 27 1.36 -15.54 -9.46
C LEU A 27 2.82 -15.99 -9.62
N GLU A 28 3.38 -16.77 -8.71
CA GLU A 28 4.71 -17.37 -8.91
C GLU A 28 4.75 -18.36 -10.05
N THR A 29 3.68 -19.14 -10.21
CA THR A 29 3.64 -20.19 -11.23
C THR A 29 3.44 -19.64 -12.62
N ASN A 30 2.78 -18.49 -12.75
CA ASN A 30 2.25 -18.01 -14.02
C ASN A 30 2.95 -16.74 -14.55
N SER A 31 4.04 -16.29 -13.92
CA SER A 31 4.68 -15.03 -14.31
C SER A 31 6.20 -15.04 -14.26
N ASP A 32 6.81 -14.18 -15.07
CA ASP A 32 8.25 -13.87 -15.07
C ASP A 32 8.75 -13.31 -13.73
N LEU A 33 7.82 -12.99 -12.81
CA LEU A 33 8.10 -12.51 -11.46
C LEU A 33 8.48 -13.64 -10.50
N LYS A 34 8.48 -14.91 -10.93
CA LYS A 34 8.81 -16.08 -10.12
C LYS A 34 10.12 -15.92 -9.34
N ALA A 35 11.19 -15.46 -10.00
CA ALA A 35 12.50 -15.29 -9.37
C ALA A 35 12.46 -14.30 -8.20
N GLN A 36 11.65 -13.25 -8.35
CA GLN A 36 11.57 -12.20 -7.35
C GLN A 36 10.56 -12.54 -6.25
N LEU A 37 9.43 -13.18 -6.60
CA LEU A 37 8.37 -13.56 -5.67
C LEU A 37 8.79 -14.70 -4.73
N ARG A 38 9.77 -15.53 -5.12
CA ARG A 38 10.23 -16.70 -4.34
C ARG A 38 10.75 -16.33 -2.95
N GLU A 39 11.37 -15.17 -2.83
CA GLU A 39 11.90 -14.68 -1.55
C GLU A 39 10.94 -13.76 -0.80
N LEU A 40 9.81 -13.42 -1.41
CA LEU A 40 8.86 -12.48 -0.86
C LEU A 40 7.80 -13.21 -0.05
N TYR A 41 7.62 -12.74 1.17
CA TYR A 41 6.56 -13.14 2.06
C TYR A 41 5.87 -11.90 2.63
N ILE A 42 4.62 -12.07 3.01
CA ILE A 42 3.81 -11.05 3.66
C ILE A 42 3.66 -11.41 5.14
N THR A 43 3.51 -10.39 5.97
CA THR A 43 3.39 -10.55 7.43
C THR A 43 1.94 -10.57 7.89
N LYS A 44 1.10 -9.79 7.21
CA LYS A 44 -0.32 -9.63 7.51
C LYS A 44 -1.02 -9.09 6.28
N ALA A 45 -2.30 -9.38 6.13
CA ALA A 45 -3.16 -8.64 5.21
C ALA A 45 -4.45 -8.21 5.92
N LYS A 46 -4.94 -7.02 5.59
CA LYS A 46 -6.16 -6.47 6.19
C LYS A 46 -7.02 -5.83 5.11
N GLU A 47 -8.28 -6.24 5.06
CA GLU A 47 -9.29 -5.55 4.25
C GLU A 47 -9.85 -4.36 5.04
N ILE A 48 -9.98 -3.21 4.38
CA ILE A 48 -10.62 -2.01 4.91
C ILE A 48 -11.70 -1.59 3.92
N GLU A 49 -12.93 -1.47 4.41
CA GLU A 49 -14.03 -0.90 3.64
C GLU A 49 -13.99 0.63 3.77
N LEU A 50 -13.91 1.33 2.64
CA LEU A 50 -13.86 2.78 2.54
C LEU A 50 -15.04 3.28 1.73
N HIS A 51 -15.98 3.98 2.34
CA HIS A 51 -17.18 4.54 1.69
C HIS A 51 -17.89 3.52 0.75
N ASN A 52 -17.49 3.42 -0.53
CA ASN A 52 -18.01 2.46 -1.52
C ASN A 52 -16.94 1.55 -2.19
N LYS A 53 -15.70 1.57 -1.73
CA LYS A 53 -14.58 0.79 -2.27
C LYS A 53 -13.94 -0.04 -1.16
N LYS A 54 -13.67 -1.32 -1.43
CA LYS A 54 -12.88 -2.13 -0.50
C LYS A 54 -11.41 -2.02 -0.88
N SER A 55 -10.57 -1.70 0.10
CA SER A 55 -9.13 -1.61 -0.06
C SER A 55 -8.43 -2.70 0.72
N ILE A 56 -7.47 -3.35 0.09
CA ILE A 56 -6.68 -4.42 0.71
C ILE A 56 -5.33 -3.85 1.08
N ILE A 57 -4.99 -3.94 2.36
CA ILE A 57 -3.70 -3.52 2.90
C ILE A 57 -2.83 -4.74 3.14
N ILE A 58 -1.71 -4.83 2.44
CA ILE A 58 -0.76 -5.94 2.57
C ILE A 58 0.48 -5.46 3.32
N TYR A 59 0.78 -6.09 4.45
CA TYR A 59 1.91 -5.77 5.31
C TYR A 59 3.16 -6.54 4.87
N VAL A 60 4.19 -5.79 4.50
CA VAL A 60 5.46 -6.34 4.02
C VAL A 60 6.58 -6.12 5.05
N PRO A 61 7.48 -7.11 5.28
CA PRO A 61 8.68 -6.91 6.09
C PRO A 61 9.62 -5.84 5.50
N MET A 62 10.13 -4.94 6.35
CA MET A 62 11.09 -3.90 5.95
C MET A 62 12.31 -4.39 5.14
N PRO A 63 12.95 -5.54 5.46
CA PRO A 63 14.08 -6.03 4.66
C PRO A 63 13.74 -6.33 3.21
N LYS A 64 12.48 -6.70 2.93
CA LYS A 64 12.00 -7.07 1.59
C LYS A 64 11.31 -5.92 0.84
N LEU A 65 11.23 -4.73 1.46
CA LEU A 65 10.54 -3.57 0.92
C LEU A 65 11.08 -3.14 -0.45
N LYS A 66 12.40 -3.02 -0.61
CA LYS A 66 13.01 -2.58 -1.88
C LYS A 66 12.69 -3.54 -3.04
N ALA A 67 12.61 -4.84 -2.74
CA ALA A 67 12.24 -5.85 -3.73
C ALA A 67 10.74 -5.73 -4.08
N PHE A 68 9.87 -5.52 -3.09
CA PHE A 68 8.45 -5.24 -3.34
C PHE A 68 8.23 -3.97 -4.16
N GLN A 69 8.96 -2.88 -3.90
CA GLN A 69 8.83 -1.62 -4.65
C GLN A 69 9.06 -1.79 -6.16
N LYS A 70 10.09 -2.55 -6.55
CA LYS A 70 10.40 -2.80 -7.97
C LYS A 70 9.25 -3.52 -8.71
N ILE A 71 8.46 -4.29 -7.97
CA ILE A 71 7.43 -5.18 -8.53
C ILE A 71 6.04 -4.64 -8.23
N GLN A 72 5.92 -3.65 -7.35
CA GLN A 72 4.67 -3.14 -6.79
C GLN A 72 3.66 -2.82 -7.89
N ILE A 73 4.07 -2.13 -8.95
CA ILE A 73 3.16 -1.75 -10.05
C ILE A 73 2.53 -2.99 -10.70
N ARG A 74 3.34 -4.03 -10.99
CA ARG A 74 2.87 -5.25 -11.65
C ARG A 74 2.05 -6.12 -10.68
N LEU A 75 2.54 -6.29 -9.45
CA LEU A 75 1.88 -7.08 -8.42
C LEU A 75 0.52 -6.49 -8.01
N VAL A 76 0.44 -5.17 -7.84
CA VAL A 76 -0.82 -4.48 -7.53
C VAL A 76 -1.80 -4.66 -8.68
N ARG A 77 -1.37 -4.48 -9.95
CA ARG A 77 -2.26 -4.68 -11.10
C ARG A 77 -2.82 -6.10 -11.17
N GLU A 78 -2.00 -7.12 -10.93
CA GLU A 78 -2.46 -8.52 -10.96
C GLU A 78 -3.38 -8.86 -9.79
N LEU A 79 -3.10 -8.35 -8.60
CA LEU A 79 -3.99 -8.52 -7.45
C LEU A 79 -5.31 -7.74 -7.62
N GLU A 80 -5.28 -6.52 -8.16
CA GLU A 80 -6.49 -5.73 -8.46
C GLU A 80 -7.40 -6.46 -9.48
N LYS A 81 -6.81 -7.11 -10.50
CA LYS A 81 -7.56 -7.96 -11.44
C LYS A 81 -8.23 -9.15 -10.75
N LYS A 82 -7.50 -9.87 -9.90
CA LYS A 82 -8.04 -11.06 -9.19
C LYS A 82 -9.11 -10.69 -8.17
N PHE A 83 -8.96 -9.55 -7.50
CA PHE A 83 -9.89 -9.09 -6.46
C PHE A 83 -10.92 -8.09 -7.01
N SER A 84 -11.48 -8.37 -8.19
CA SER A 84 -12.64 -7.65 -8.78
C SER A 84 -12.55 -6.12 -8.75
N GLY A 85 -11.36 -5.53 -8.91
CA GLY A 85 -11.16 -4.08 -8.88
C GLY A 85 -11.12 -3.44 -7.49
N LYS A 86 -10.97 -4.23 -6.41
CA LYS A 86 -10.63 -3.70 -5.08
C LYS A 86 -9.25 -3.05 -5.15
N HIS A 87 -9.10 -1.86 -4.58
CA HIS A 87 -7.81 -1.17 -4.57
C HIS A 87 -6.85 -1.92 -3.65
N VAL A 88 -5.71 -2.35 -4.18
CA VAL A 88 -4.71 -3.08 -3.39
C VAL A 88 -3.56 -2.14 -3.09
N ASP A 89 -3.42 -1.81 -1.81
CA ASP A 89 -2.35 -0.97 -1.30
C ASP A 89 -1.37 -1.84 -0.52
N THR A 90 -0.13 -1.91 -0.99
CA THR A 90 0.95 -2.53 -0.22
C THR A 90 1.44 -1.51 0.80
N ASP A 91 1.03 -1.65 2.06
CA ASP A 91 1.53 -0.81 3.15
C ASP A 91 2.63 -1.52 3.93
N VAL A 92 3.64 -0.77 4.36
CA VAL A 92 4.73 -1.31 5.15
C VAL A 92 4.57 -0.82 6.57
N SER A 93 3.59 -1.36 7.29
CA SER A 93 3.33 -0.98 8.67
C SER A 93 3.72 -2.09 9.64
N ILE A 94 5.02 -2.35 9.79
CA ILE A 94 5.57 -2.89 11.04
C ILE A 94 6.87 -2.15 11.41
N ARG A 95 6.72 -0.93 11.94
CA ARG A 95 7.48 -0.29 13.04
C ARG A 95 7.51 1.22 12.89
N ARG A 96 6.91 1.90 13.88
CA ARG A 96 7.16 3.30 14.29
C ARG A 96 6.80 4.41 13.29
N HIS A 97 5.56 4.90 13.43
CA HIS A 97 5.26 6.26 13.92
C HIS A 97 5.86 7.52 13.25
N LEU A 98 6.65 7.49 12.17
CA LEU A 98 7.29 8.71 11.64
C LEU A 98 7.40 8.83 10.10
N GLY A 99 6.57 8.16 9.29
CA GLY A 99 6.87 8.08 7.85
C GLY A 99 5.74 7.92 6.84
N GLY A 100 4.52 8.42 7.10
CA GLY A 100 3.46 8.55 6.07
C GLY A 100 2.97 7.25 5.40
N PRO A 101 1.90 7.30 4.59
CA PRO A 101 1.52 6.19 3.72
C PRO A 101 2.47 6.17 2.50
N ARG A 102 3.01 5.01 2.13
CA ARG A 102 3.89 4.90 0.95
C ARG A 102 3.05 4.73 -0.31
N VAL A 103 2.88 5.84 -1.03
CA VAL A 103 2.26 5.89 -2.35
C VAL A 103 3.27 5.33 -3.39
N PRO A 104 2.83 4.67 -4.48
CA PRO A 104 3.73 4.27 -5.57
C PRO A 104 4.44 5.45 -6.24
N ALA A 105 3.94 6.69 -6.05
CA ALA A 105 4.61 7.92 -6.45
C ALA A 105 5.73 8.31 -5.49
N GLU A 106 6.82 8.78 -6.09
CA GLU A 106 7.86 9.50 -5.36
C GLU A 106 7.25 10.76 -4.76
N ILE A 107 7.41 10.92 -3.44
CA ILE A 107 6.93 12.08 -2.71
C ILE A 107 7.95 13.19 -2.93
N VAL A 108 7.57 14.17 -3.76
CA VAL A 108 8.40 15.34 -4.12
C VAL A 108 8.52 16.30 -2.94
N GLY A 109 7.52 16.34 -2.07
CA GLY A 109 7.55 17.21 -0.90
C GLY A 109 6.49 16.89 0.13
N LYS A 110 6.68 17.41 1.34
CA LYS A 110 5.72 17.30 2.43
C LYS A 110 5.66 18.62 3.18
N ARG A 111 4.47 19.19 3.29
CA ARG A 111 4.18 20.39 4.09
C ARG A 111 3.27 19.99 5.24
N ILE A 112 3.62 20.41 6.46
CA ILE A 112 2.77 20.18 7.64
C ILE A 112 2.32 21.55 8.10
N ARG A 113 1.01 21.79 8.07
CA ARG A 113 0.39 22.98 8.63
C ARG A 113 -0.23 22.62 9.97
N ILE A 114 0.18 23.33 11.02
CA ILE A 114 -0.40 23.18 12.36
C ILE A 114 -1.50 24.24 12.50
N LYS A 115 -2.73 23.83 12.84
CA LYS A 115 -3.84 24.73 13.15
C LYS A 115 -3.71 25.26 14.58
N LEU A 116 -4.45 26.33 14.89
CA LEU A 116 -4.51 26.89 16.26
C LEU A 116 -5.02 25.86 17.28
N ASP A 117 -5.90 24.97 16.86
CA ASP A 117 -6.43 23.87 17.69
C ASP A 117 -5.41 22.73 17.95
N GLY A 118 -4.17 22.87 17.49
CA GLY A 118 -3.11 21.86 17.59
C GLY A 118 -3.20 20.73 16.57
N SER A 119 -4.28 20.65 15.78
CA SER A 119 -4.42 19.66 14.71
C SER A 119 -3.46 19.91 13.56
N GLN A 120 -2.89 18.84 13.01
CA GLN A 120 -1.93 18.90 11.90
C GLN A 120 -2.62 18.51 10.60
N LEU A 121 -2.59 19.41 9.62
CA LEU A 121 -2.92 19.11 8.23
C LEU A 121 -1.63 18.83 7.47
N ILE A 122 -1.50 17.61 6.95
CA ILE A 122 -0.33 17.19 6.20
C ILE A 122 -0.66 17.26 4.72
N LYS A 123 0.01 18.15 3.98
CA LYS A 123 -0.04 18.20 2.53
C LYS A 123 1.15 17.44 1.95
N VAL A 124 0.89 16.38 1.19
CA VAL A 124 1.91 15.58 0.52
C VAL A 124 1.91 15.95 -0.96
N HIS A 125 3.05 16.41 -1.46
CA HIS A 125 3.23 16.74 -2.86
C HIS A 125 3.75 15.50 -3.59
N LEU A 126 2.99 15.02 -4.57
CA LEU A 126 3.34 13.87 -5.40
C LEU A 126 3.97 14.32 -6.72
N ASP A 127 4.77 13.45 -7.34
CA ASP A 127 5.35 13.73 -8.65
C ASP A 127 4.27 13.86 -9.74
N LYS A 128 4.34 14.94 -10.51
CA LYS A 128 3.40 15.27 -11.58
C LYS A 128 3.46 14.25 -12.72
N ASN A 129 4.62 13.62 -12.96
CA ASN A 129 4.79 12.62 -14.01
C ASN A 129 3.89 11.39 -13.82
N GLN A 130 3.43 11.14 -12.60
CA GLN A 130 2.62 9.98 -12.26
C GLN A 130 1.13 10.32 -12.01
N GLN A 131 0.74 11.58 -12.25
CA GLN A 131 -0.60 12.09 -11.96
C GLN A 131 -1.71 11.22 -12.58
N THR A 132 -1.62 10.93 -13.88
CA THR A 132 -2.67 10.16 -14.61
C THR A 132 -2.93 8.77 -14.02
N THR A 133 -1.93 8.14 -13.42
CA THR A 133 -2.03 6.79 -12.85
C THR A 133 -2.45 6.79 -11.39
N ILE A 134 -2.22 7.87 -10.66
CA ILE A 134 -2.36 7.90 -9.19
C ILE A 134 -3.53 8.77 -8.73
N GLU A 135 -3.95 9.75 -9.53
CA GLU A 135 -5.03 10.68 -9.22
C GLU A 135 -6.32 9.97 -8.77
N HIS A 136 -6.73 8.92 -9.49
CA HIS A 136 -7.93 8.13 -9.14
C HIS A 136 -7.79 7.29 -7.86
N LYS A 137 -6.59 7.19 -7.27
CA LYS A 137 -6.30 6.46 -6.02
C LYS A 137 -6.06 7.40 -4.83
N VAL A 138 -5.92 8.71 -5.06
CA VAL A 138 -5.62 9.71 -4.02
C VAL A 138 -6.64 9.68 -2.88
N ASP A 139 -7.94 9.62 -3.21
CA ASP A 139 -9.01 9.58 -2.21
C ASP A 139 -8.94 8.33 -1.32
N THR A 140 -8.54 7.22 -1.92
CA THR A 140 -8.32 5.95 -1.21
C THR A 140 -7.16 6.08 -0.23
N PHE A 141 -6.03 6.65 -0.65
CA PHE A 141 -4.87 6.85 0.21
C PHE A 141 -5.16 7.76 1.39
N GLN A 142 -5.91 8.85 1.17
CA GLN A 142 -6.32 9.76 2.23
C GLN A 142 -7.18 9.04 3.26
N SER A 143 -8.14 8.25 2.79
CA SER A 143 -9.05 7.50 3.67
C SER A 143 -8.34 6.40 4.45
N VAL A 144 -7.45 5.65 3.80
CA VAL A 144 -6.60 4.63 4.43
C VAL A 144 -5.72 5.27 5.51
N TYR A 145 -5.07 6.39 5.19
CA TYR A 145 -4.16 7.05 6.13
C TYR A 145 -4.89 7.62 7.35
N LYS A 146 -6.06 8.22 7.15
CA LYS A 146 -6.93 8.69 8.24
C LYS A 146 -7.35 7.52 9.13
N LYS A 147 -7.67 6.35 8.55
CA LYS A 147 -8.06 5.17 9.32
C LYS A 147 -6.91 4.53 10.10
N LEU A 148 -5.70 4.53 9.54
CA LEU A 148 -4.52 3.94 10.17
C LEU A 148 -3.89 4.84 11.24
N THR A 149 -3.85 6.16 11.00
CA THR A 149 -3.08 7.09 11.85
C THR A 149 -3.92 8.12 12.58
N GLY A 150 -5.21 8.27 12.22
CA GLY A 150 -6.08 9.32 12.75
C GLY A 150 -5.73 10.73 12.28
N ARG A 151 -4.71 10.90 11.41
CA ARG A 151 -4.28 12.20 10.90
C ARG A 151 -4.86 12.48 9.53
N GLU A 152 -5.17 13.74 9.28
CA GLU A 152 -5.67 14.19 7.98
C GLU A 152 -4.50 14.51 7.04
N VAL A 153 -4.49 13.83 5.89
CA VAL A 153 -3.54 14.05 4.81
C VAL A 153 -4.31 14.47 3.56
N THR A 154 -3.78 15.45 2.85
CA THR A 154 -4.20 15.79 1.48
C THR A 154 -3.04 15.57 0.54
N PHE A 155 -3.28 14.92 -0.61
CA PHE A 155 -2.28 14.75 -1.65
C PHE A 155 -2.52 15.76 -2.76
N GLU A 156 -1.49 16.48 -3.18
CA GLU A 156 -1.55 17.51 -4.21
C GLU A 156 -0.41 17.28 -5.22
N PHE A 157 -0.61 17.65 -6.48
CA PHE A 157 0.45 17.68 -7.49
C PHE A 157 0.89 19.14 -7.64
N PRO A 158 2.14 19.49 -7.28
CA PRO A 158 2.59 20.87 -7.35
C PRO A 158 2.69 21.31 -8.82
N GLU A 159 2.19 22.52 -9.11
CA GLU A 159 2.46 23.16 -10.38
C GLU A 159 3.88 23.74 -10.39
N PRO A 160 4.61 23.65 -11.51
CA PRO A 160 5.88 24.37 -11.65
C PRO A 160 5.61 25.86 -11.46
N TYR A 161 6.36 26.50 -10.55
CA TYR A 161 6.35 27.95 -10.46
C TYR A 161 6.97 28.50 -11.75
N LEU A 162 6.14 29.12 -12.60
CA LEU A 162 6.59 29.91 -13.77
C LEU A 162 7.24 31.22 -13.31
#